data_AF-A0AAD9EYM5-F1
#
_entry.id   AF-A0AAD9EYM5-F1
#
_cell.length_a   1.000
_cell.length_b   1.000
_cell.length_c   1.000
_cell.angle_alpha   90.00
_cell.angle_beta   90.00
_cell.angle_gamma   90.00
#
_symmetry.space_group_name_H-M   'P 1'
#
loop_
_entity.id
_entity.type
_entity.pdbx_description
1 polymer ?
#
loop_
_entity_poly.entity_id
_entity_poly.type
_entity_poly.pdbx_seq_one_letter_code
_entity_poly.pdbx_strand_id
1 'polypeptide(L)'
;MCCSGFLKIMMFIFNGGIFLAGVAILGVGVWVKVDSGSLLGLVEEVDGAPSGLSQLSNVAYLLIAVGAVLLLIGFLGCCGAVKESRCMLLTFFSIVLILFLVEVAGCGAVRLRWFGRGSPWSARR
;
A
#
# COMPACT_ATOMS: atom_id res chain seq x y z
N MET A 1 -1.06 -38.99 -7.80
CA MET A 1 -1.34 -38.13 -6.62
C MET A 1 -0.09 -37.37 -6.12
N CYS A 2 1.03 -37.36 -6.86
CA CYS A 2 2.29 -36.74 -6.39
C CYS A 2 2.40 -35.23 -6.64
N CYS A 3 1.64 -34.67 -7.59
CA CYS A 3 1.81 -33.27 -8.00
C CYS A 3 1.10 -32.26 -7.08
N SER A 4 0.04 -32.66 -6.39
CA SER A 4 -0.81 -31.75 -5.61
C SER A 4 -0.13 -31.26 -4.32
N GLY A 5 0.72 -32.09 -3.70
CA GLY A 5 1.47 -31.73 -2.49
C GLY A 5 2.62 -30.77 -2.76
N PHE A 6 3.33 -30.94 -3.88
CA PHE A 6 4.43 -30.05 -4.28
C PHE A 6 3.94 -28.63 -4.58
N LEU A 7 2.79 -28.48 -5.24
CA LEU A 7 2.22 -27.15 -5.51
C LEU A 7 1.76 -26.46 -4.22
N LYS A 8 1.17 -27.21 -3.26
CA LYS A 8 0.78 -26.67 -1.95
C LYS A 8 1.99 -26.20 -1.13
N ILE A 9 3.07 -26.98 -1.09
CA ILE A 9 4.26 -26.60 -0.31
C ILE A 9 4.96 -25.39 -0.93
N MET A 10 5.09 -25.35 -2.26
CA MET A 10 5.68 -24.20 -2.96
C MET A 10 4.83 -22.93 -2.76
N MET A 11 3.50 -23.04 -2.84
CA MET A 11 2.60 -21.92 -2.58
C MET A 11 2.72 -21.39 -1.14
N PHE A 12 2.90 -22.27 -0.16
CA PHE A 12 3.08 -21.86 1.24
C PHE A 12 4.41 -21.12 1.46
N ILE A 13 5.51 -21.63 0.89
CA ILE A 13 6.84 -21.02 1.03
C ILE A 13 6.88 -19.64 0.36
N PHE A 14 6.38 -19.53 -0.88
CA PHE A 14 6.39 -18.24 -1.58
C PHE A 14 5.46 -17.22 -0.93
N ASN A 15 4.24 -17.59 -0.52
CA ASN A 15 3.35 -16.66 0.19
C ASN A 15 3.87 -16.27 1.57
N GLY A 16 4.49 -17.20 2.29
CA GLY A 16 5.16 -16.91 3.56
C GLY A 16 6.33 -15.95 3.38
N GLY A 17 7.12 -16.12 2.32
CA GLY A 17 8.20 -15.19 1.96
C GLY A 17 7.67 -13.78 1.64
N ILE A 18 6.60 -13.67 0.85
CA ILE A 18 5.95 -12.38 0.55
C ILE A 18 5.40 -11.73 1.81
N PHE A 19 4.81 -12.51 2.73
CA PHE A 19 4.32 -12.01 4.01
C PHE A 19 5.45 -11.41 4.86
N LEU A 20 6.55 -12.14 5.03
CA LEU A 20 7.72 -11.67 5.79
C LEU A 20 8.35 -10.41 5.15
N ALA A 21 8.46 -10.39 3.82
CA ALA A 21 8.93 -9.21 3.09
C ALA A 21 7.98 -8.01 3.30
N GLY A 22 6.66 -8.24 3.29
CA GLY A 22 5.66 -7.22 3.58
C GLY A 22 5.82 -6.63 4.97
N VAL A 23 6.00 -7.46 6.01
CA VAL A 23 6.28 -7.00 7.39
C VAL A 23 7.55 -6.14 7.43
N ALA A 24 8.63 -6.61 6.81
CA ALA A 24 9.90 -5.90 6.80
C ALA A 24 9.79 -4.52 6.13
N ILE A 25 9.17 -4.47 4.94
CA ILE A 25 8.97 -3.22 4.19
C ILE A 25 8.07 -2.25 4.96
N LEU A 26 7.00 -2.76 5.60
CA LEU A 26 6.15 -1.92 6.46
C LEU A 26 6.91 -1.36 7.66
N GLY A 27 7.71 -2.19 8.33
CA GLY A 27 8.54 -1.76 9.44
C GLY A 27 9.50 -0.65 9.04
N VAL A 28 10.19 -0.81 7.91
CA VAL A 28 11.08 0.23 7.35
C VAL A 28 10.29 1.49 6.96
N GLY A 29 9.13 1.34 6.32
CA GLY A 29 8.28 2.48 5.95
C GLY A 29 7.80 3.29 7.15
N VAL A 30 7.38 2.62 8.23
CA VAL A 30 6.98 3.27 9.49
C VAL A 30 8.19 3.92 10.16
N TRP A 31 9.34 3.24 10.19
CA TRP A 31 10.57 3.80 10.75
C TRP A 31 10.96 5.11 10.09
N VAL A 32 11.03 5.13 8.75
CA VAL A 32 11.35 6.33 7.97
C VAL A 32 10.31 7.43 8.18
N LYS A 33 9.02 7.08 8.30
CA LYS A 33 7.95 8.06 8.57
C LYS A 33 8.09 8.72 9.93
N VAL A 34 8.41 7.95 10.98
CA VAL A 34 8.59 8.48 12.35
C VAL A 34 9.82 9.39 12.44
N ASP A 35 10.91 9.00 11.78
CA ASP A 35 12.14 9.79 11.72
C ASP A 35 11.92 11.13 10.97
N SER A 36 11.19 11.08 9.85
CA SER A 36 10.81 12.29 9.08
C SER A 36 9.93 13.26 9.89
N GLY A 37 9.05 12.74 10.76
CA GLY A 37 8.21 13.56 11.63
C GLY A 37 9.00 14.30 12.71
N SER A 38 10.06 13.67 13.22
CA SER A 38 10.94 14.29 14.23
C SER A 38 11.86 15.35 13.61
N LEU A 39 12.28 15.15 12.35
CA LEU A 39 13.04 16.14 11.59
C LEU A 39 12.22 17.39 11.24
N LEU A 40 10.93 17.23 10.91
CA LEU A 40 10.04 18.37 10.62
C LEU A 40 9.90 19.33 11.80
N GLY A 41 9.77 18.80 13.02
CA GLY A 41 9.70 19.64 14.23
C GLY A 41 10.99 20.41 14.56
N LEU A 42 12.14 19.93 14.06
CA LEU A 42 13.45 20.57 14.24
C LEU A 42 13.78 21.58 13.13
N VAL A 43 13.24 21.38 11.92
CA VAL A 43 13.43 22.26 10.75
C VAL A 43 12.45 23.44 10.74
N GLU A 44 11.25 23.29 11.32
CA GLU A 44 10.33 24.43 11.49
C GLU A 44 10.90 25.51 12.44
N GLU A 45 11.83 25.13 13.32
CA GLU A 45 12.54 26.04 14.22
C GLU A 45 13.78 26.70 13.57
N VAL A 46 14.21 26.24 12.39
CA VAL A 46 15.40 26.75 11.68
C VAL A 46 15.03 27.09 10.23
N ASP A 47 14.73 28.37 10.01
CA ASP A 47 14.46 29.06 8.73
C ASP A 47 15.37 28.58 7.58
N GLY A 48 14.89 27.66 6.72
CA GLY A 48 15.62 27.23 5.52
C GLY A 48 15.39 25.77 5.09
N ALA A 49 14.20 25.44 4.60
CA ALA A 49 13.87 24.07 4.19
C ALA A 49 14.52 23.64 2.85
N PRO A 50 15.15 22.44 2.77
CA PRO A 50 15.51 21.84 1.50
C PRO A 50 14.31 21.10 0.88
N SER A 51 14.15 21.23 -0.44
CA SER A 51 13.08 20.66 -1.27
C SER A 51 13.04 19.12 -1.33
N GLY A 52 13.94 18.41 -0.66
CA GLY A 52 14.01 16.94 -0.64
C GLY A 52 13.10 16.26 0.41
N LEU A 53 12.63 17.00 1.42
CA LEU A 53 11.88 16.46 2.56
C LEU A 53 10.47 15.94 2.15
N SER A 54 9.88 16.57 1.13
CA SER A 54 8.59 16.17 0.55
C SER A 54 8.67 14.89 -0.29
N GLN A 55 9.84 14.59 -0.89
CA GLN A 55 10.06 13.34 -1.61
C GLN A 55 10.20 12.16 -0.64
N LEU A 56 10.93 12.34 0.47
CA LEU A 56 11.10 11.32 1.50
C LEU A 56 9.78 10.92 2.15
N SER A 57 8.91 11.88 2.46
CA SER A 57 7.58 11.60 3.01
C SER A 57 6.72 10.80 2.04
N ASN A 58 6.72 11.18 0.75
CA ASN A 58 5.97 10.45 -0.28
C ASN A 58 6.48 9.01 -0.44
N VAL A 59 7.79 8.80 -0.45
CA VAL A 59 8.39 7.47 -0.54
C VAL A 59 8.04 6.61 0.67
N ALA A 60 8.05 7.18 1.88
CA ALA A 60 7.64 6.46 3.10
C ALA A 60 6.17 6.03 3.05
N TYR A 61 5.27 6.90 2.61
CA TYR A 61 3.85 6.55 2.40
C TYR A 61 3.67 5.44 1.37
N LEU A 62 4.43 5.46 0.26
CA LEU A 62 4.41 4.39 -0.73
C LEU A 62 4.94 3.07 -0.16
N LEU A 63 6.03 3.08 0.62
CA LEU A 63 6.55 1.89 1.28
C LEU A 63 5.52 1.27 2.24
N ILE A 64 4.84 2.11 3.04
CA ILE A 64 3.79 1.66 3.95
C ILE A 64 2.63 1.06 3.17
N ALA A 65 2.17 1.71 2.10
CA ALA A 65 1.06 1.23 1.28
C ALA A 65 1.40 -0.11 0.61
N VAL A 66 2.56 -0.21 -0.04
CA VAL A 66 3.03 -1.44 -0.70
C VAL A 66 3.22 -2.57 0.33
N GLY A 67 3.88 -2.29 1.45
CA GLY A 67 4.10 -3.28 2.50
C GLY A 67 2.80 -3.82 3.09
N ALA A 68 1.79 -2.96 3.29
CA ALA A 68 0.47 -3.37 3.78
C ALA A 68 -0.27 -4.27 2.78
N VAL A 69 -0.20 -3.96 1.49
CA VAL A 69 -0.78 -4.80 0.43
C VAL A 69 -0.08 -6.15 0.36
N LEU A 70 1.26 -6.19 0.42
CA LEU A 70 2.03 -7.44 0.43
C LEU A 70 1.72 -8.30 1.66
N LEU A 71 1.56 -7.68 2.84
CA LEU A 71 1.14 -8.36 4.06
C LEU A 71 -0.23 -9.02 3.92
N LEU A 72 -1.21 -8.28 3.38
CA LEU A 72 -2.57 -8.79 3.18
C LEU A 72 -2.60 -9.93 2.15
N ILE A 73 -1.91 -9.76 1.02
CA ILE A 73 -1.83 -10.80 -0.02
C ILE A 73 -1.14 -12.05 0.52
N GLY A 74 -0.01 -11.90 1.24
CA GLY A 74 0.72 -13.03 1.84
C GLY A 74 -0.11 -13.77 2.90
N PHE A 75 -0.82 -13.04 3.76
CA PHE A 75 -1.71 -13.65 4.78
C PHE A 75 -2.88 -14.39 4.14
N LEU A 76 -3.53 -13.79 3.13
CA LEU A 76 -4.59 -14.42 2.35
C LEU A 76 -4.10 -15.66 1.60
N GLY A 77 -2.86 -15.63 1.08
CA GLY A 77 -2.21 -16.77 0.45
C GLY A 77 -1.94 -17.93 1.41
N CYS A 78 -1.46 -17.65 2.62
CA CYS A 78 -1.28 -18.65 3.68
C CYS A 78 -2.62 -19.23 4.16
N CYS A 79 -3.64 -18.38 4.39
CA CYS A 79 -4.98 -18.85 4.74
C CYS A 79 -5.60 -19.69 3.61
N GLY A 80 -5.37 -19.32 2.35
CA GLY A 80 -5.81 -20.05 1.16
C GLY A 80 -5.24 -21.47 1.07
N ALA A 81 -3.96 -21.63 1.41
CA ALA A 81 -3.30 -22.93 1.43
C ALA A 81 -3.80 -23.86 2.55
N VAL A 82 -4.16 -23.30 3.71
CA VAL A 82 -4.61 -24.05 4.90
C VAL A 82 -6.09 -24.41 4.85
N LYS A 83 -6.94 -23.55 4.27
CA LYS A 83 -8.40 -23.66 4.39
C LYS A 83 -9.07 -23.78 3.02
N GLU A 84 -9.02 -25.00 2.49
CA GLU A 84 -9.49 -25.43 1.16
C GLU A 84 -10.98 -25.15 0.86
N SER A 85 -11.79 -24.59 1.78
CA SER A 85 -13.24 -24.41 1.61
C SER A 85 -13.82 -22.99 1.81
N ARG A 86 -13.08 -22.02 2.37
CA ARG A 86 -13.63 -20.67 2.70
C ARG A 86 -12.79 -19.50 2.17
N CYS A 87 -11.51 -19.73 1.89
CA CYS A 87 -10.60 -18.66 1.45
C CYS A 87 -10.81 -18.22 0.00
N MET A 88 -11.36 -19.09 -0.86
CA MET A 88 -11.68 -18.75 -2.26
C MET A 88 -12.72 -17.62 -2.35
N LEU A 89 -13.66 -17.56 -1.40
CA LEU A 89 -14.63 -16.46 -1.29
C LEU A 89 -13.97 -15.18 -0.77
N LEU A 90 -12.99 -15.33 0.13
CA LEU A 90 -12.29 -14.23 0.78
C LEU A 90 -11.29 -13.54 -0.16
N THR A 91 -10.58 -14.30 -1.00
CA THR A 91 -9.73 -13.76 -2.07
C THR A 91 -10.57 -13.03 -3.12
N PHE A 92 -11.70 -13.61 -3.53
CA PHE A 92 -12.63 -12.97 -4.44
C PHE A 92 -13.12 -11.62 -3.89
N PHE A 93 -13.59 -11.61 -2.64
CA PHE A 93 -14.03 -10.38 -1.97
C PHE A 93 -12.87 -9.37 -1.81
N SER A 94 -11.66 -9.83 -1.51
CA SER A 94 -10.48 -8.96 -1.38
C SER A 94 -10.10 -8.30 -2.71
N ILE A 95 -10.14 -9.04 -3.82
CA ILE A 95 -9.88 -8.49 -5.16
C ILE A 95 -10.92 -7.41 -5.51
N VAL A 96 -12.20 -7.69 -5.26
CA VAL A 96 -13.29 -6.73 -5.50
C VAL A 96 -13.14 -5.49 -4.62
N LEU A 97 -12.74 -5.65 -3.35
CA LEU A 97 -12.52 -4.55 -2.42
C LEU A 97 -11.33 -3.66 -2.84
N ILE A 98 -10.22 -4.27 -3.31
CA ILE A 98 -9.07 -3.52 -3.84
C ILE A 98 -9.46 -2.74 -5.10
N LEU A 99 -10.21 -3.35 -6.02
CA LEU A 99 -10.71 -2.67 -7.22
C LEU A 99 -11.56 -1.45 -6.84
N PHE A 100 -12.46 -1.60 -5.87
CA PHE A 100 -13.29 -0.50 -5.39
C PHE A 100 -12.47 0.66 -4.81
N LEU A 101 -11.44 0.34 -4.00
CA LEU A 101 -10.55 1.35 -3.42
C LEU A 101 -9.74 2.10 -4.49
N VAL A 102 -9.26 1.41 -5.53
CA VAL A 102 -8.54 2.02 -6.65
C VAL A 102 -9.44 2.97 -7.42
N GLU A 103 -10.68 2.58 -7.69
CA GLU A 103 -11.65 3.41 -8.40
C GLU A 103 -12.03 4.66 -7.61
N VAL A 104 -12.25 4.51 -6.29
CA VAL A 104 -12.55 5.63 -5.38
C VAL A 104 -11.35 6.56 -5.23
N ALA A 105 -10.14 6.02 -5.08
CA ALA A 105 -8.92 6.83 -4.98
C ALA A 105 -8.60 7.56 -6.31
N GLY A 106 -8.79 6.90 -7.45
CA GLY A 106 -8.61 7.49 -8.78
C GLY A 106 -9.62 8.61 -9.05
N CYS A 107 -10.90 8.39 -8.71
CA CYS A 107 -11.95 9.39 -8.84
C CYS A 107 -11.74 10.58 -7.89
N GLY A 108 -11.35 10.32 -6.64
CA GLY A 108 -11.02 11.36 -5.65
C GLY A 108 -9.82 12.22 -6.08
N ALA A 109 -8.76 11.60 -6.58
CA ALA A 109 -7.57 12.31 -7.07
C ALA A 109 -7.86 13.14 -8.32
N VAL A 110 -8.66 12.63 -9.26
CA VAL A 110 -9.15 13.39 -10.43
C VAL A 110 -10.02 14.55 -9.98
N ARG A 111 -10.92 14.35 -9.01
CA ARG A 111 -11.83 15.38 -8.49
C ARG A 111 -11.07 16.49 -7.77
N LEU A 112 -10.08 16.15 -6.95
CA LEU A 112 -9.21 17.12 -6.25
C LEU A 112 -8.31 17.88 -7.22
N ARG A 113 -7.77 17.20 -8.24
CA ARG A 113 -6.96 17.84 -9.29
C ARG A 113 -7.80 18.75 -10.20
N TRP A 114 -9.08 18.44 -10.40
CA TRP A 114 -10.05 19.31 -11.06
C TRP A 114 -10.48 20.51 -10.20
N PHE A 115 -10.50 20.37 -8.88
CA PHE A 115 -10.86 21.48 -7.99
C PHE A 115 -9.68 22.44 -7.74
N GLY A 116 -8.44 21.93 -7.73
CA GLY A 116 -7.22 22.75 -7.61
C GLY A 116 -6.81 23.47 -8.89
N ARG A 117 -7.18 22.96 -10.07
CA ARG A 117 -7.18 23.75 -11.31
C ARG A 117 -8.46 24.57 -11.33
N GLY A 118 -8.39 25.81 -10.84
CA GLY A 118 -9.48 26.78 -10.97
C GLY A 118 -10.18 26.64 -12.32
N SER A 119 -11.48 26.40 -12.28
CA SER A 119 -12.30 26.10 -13.44
C SER A 119 -12.07 27.13 -14.55
N PRO A 120 -11.67 26.75 -15.77
CA PRO A 120 -11.61 27.67 -16.91
C PRO A 120 -12.98 28.23 -17.34
N TRP A 121 -14.06 27.76 -16.71
CA TRP A 121 -15.45 28.06 -17.06
C TRP A 121 -16.03 29.30 -16.36
N SER A 122 -15.32 29.94 -15.44
CA SER A 122 -15.73 31.24 -14.87
C SER A 122 -15.33 32.45 -15.74
N ALA A 123 -14.51 32.25 -16.78
CA ALA A 123 -14.08 33.32 -17.70
C ALA A 123 -14.88 33.36 -19.02
N ARG A 124 -15.98 32.58 -19.12
CA ARG A 124 -16.84 32.49 -20.31
C ARG A 124 -18.32 32.55 -19.95
N ARG A 125 -18.66 33.38 -18.97
CA ARG A 125 -20.01 33.88 -18.70
C ARG A 125 -19.94 35.36 -18.37
#